data_AF-A0A1Z8XA08-F1
#
_entry.id   AF-A0A1Z8XA08-F1
#
_cell.length_a   1.000
_cell.length_b   1.000
_cell.length_c   1.000
_cell.angle_alpha   90.00
_cell.angle_beta   90.00
_cell.angle_gamma   90.00
#
_symmetry.space_group_name_H-M   'P 1'
#
loop_
_entity.id
_entity.type
_entity.pdbx_description
1 polymer ?
#
loop_
_entity_poly.entity_id
_entity_poly.type
_entity_poly.pdbx_seq_one_letter_code
_entity_poly.pdbx_strand_id
1 'polypeptide(L)'
;MRKFLLFLFIPITLQAQLSNLESDMIIISCEQLLADYAIYRDHLDADSFANTFSVDGELILGSGSYKGRDAIRTNITSRPAPGVAHMVLLMSSKITPQSMNEAFGISYAVILNGNRPVLKGDSPIRMKGITSAVEYHTHFINTEEGWKIARIELRSMVRGPGLAD
;
A
#
# COMPACT_ATOMS: atom_id res chain seq x y z
N MET A 1 3.50 -65.34 -4.26
CA MET A 1 3.71 -64.03 -3.59
C MET A 1 3.63 -62.93 -4.63
N ARG A 2 2.55 -62.13 -4.64
CA ARG A 2 2.29 -61.07 -5.63
C ARG A 2 2.63 -59.73 -4.97
N LYS A 3 3.70 -59.06 -5.40
CA LYS A 3 4.06 -57.71 -4.91
C LYS A 3 3.23 -56.68 -5.67
N PHE A 4 2.38 -55.95 -4.95
CA PHE A 4 1.66 -54.78 -5.45
C PHE A 4 2.62 -53.58 -5.40
N LEU A 5 2.95 -52.98 -6.55
CA LEU A 5 3.62 -51.68 -6.61
C LEU A 5 2.54 -50.60 -6.58
N LEU A 6 2.47 -49.83 -5.49
CA LEU A 6 1.70 -48.59 -5.44
C LEU A 6 2.53 -47.49 -6.14
N PHE A 7 2.05 -47.00 -7.28
CA PHE A 7 2.56 -45.77 -7.87
C PHE A 7 1.81 -44.59 -7.22
N LEU A 8 2.50 -43.82 -6.37
CA LEU A 8 2.02 -42.50 -5.96
C LEU A 8 2.09 -41.57 -7.18
N PHE A 9 0.94 -41.17 -7.71
CA PHE A 9 0.84 -40.04 -8.63
C PHE A 9 0.91 -38.75 -7.80
N ILE A 10 2.05 -38.06 -7.87
CA ILE A 10 2.16 -36.68 -7.40
C ILE A 10 1.65 -35.80 -8.54
N PRO A 11 0.52 -35.07 -8.38
CA PRO A 11 0.07 -34.14 -9.40
C PRO A 11 1.07 -32.98 -9.49
N ILE A 12 1.80 -32.91 -10.60
CA ILE A 12 2.58 -31.73 -10.96
C ILE A 12 1.56 -30.69 -11.45
N THR A 13 1.23 -29.72 -10.61
CA THR A 13 0.45 -28.56 -11.04
C THR A 13 1.33 -27.67 -11.91
N LEU A 14 1.08 -27.66 -13.21
CA LEU A 14 1.72 -26.74 -14.16
C LEU A 14 1.10 -25.35 -13.96
N GLN A 15 1.76 -24.49 -13.20
CA GLN A 15 1.39 -23.07 -13.12
C GLN A 15 1.74 -22.43 -14.47
N ALA A 16 0.75 -21.89 -15.18
CA ALA A 16 1.02 -21.12 -16.39
C ALA A 16 1.85 -19.89 -16.02
N GLN A 17 2.97 -19.71 -16.72
CA GLN A 17 3.87 -18.58 -16.49
C GLN A 17 3.30 -17.34 -17.17
N LEU A 18 3.24 -16.22 -16.43
CA LEU A 18 2.77 -14.95 -16.98
C LEU A 18 3.62 -14.53 -18.17
N SER A 19 2.97 -14.02 -19.22
CA SER A 19 3.68 -13.31 -20.28
C SER A 19 4.27 -12.00 -19.74
N ASN A 20 5.25 -11.46 -20.46
CA ASN A 20 5.84 -10.16 -20.12
C ASN A 20 4.78 -9.05 -20.14
N LEU A 21 3.89 -9.05 -21.13
CA LEU A 21 2.84 -8.04 -21.25
C LEU A 21 1.85 -8.09 -20.07
N GLU A 22 1.43 -9.30 -19.66
CA GLU A 22 0.57 -9.45 -18.47
C GLU A 22 1.29 -8.97 -17.21
N SER A 23 2.57 -9.33 -17.06
CA SER A 23 3.37 -8.91 -15.92
C SER A 23 3.50 -7.39 -15.84
N ASP A 24 3.80 -6.73 -16.97
CA ASP A 24 3.94 -5.27 -17.06
C ASP A 24 2.62 -4.56 -16.74
N MET A 25 1.48 -5.07 -17.23
CA MET A 25 0.16 -4.49 -16.93
C MET A 25 -0.20 -4.59 -15.45
N ILE A 26 0.14 -5.70 -14.79
CA ILE A 26 -0.06 -5.88 -13.34
C ILE A 26 0.81 -4.89 -12.56
N ILE A 27 2.08 -4.74 -12.95
CA ILE A 27 3.02 -3.80 -12.32
C ILE A 27 2.46 -2.38 -12.40
N ILE A 28 2.09 -1.91 -13.59
CA ILE A 28 1.54 -0.56 -13.80
C ILE A 28 0.28 -0.34 -12.96
N SER A 29 -0.62 -1.32 -12.92
CA SER A 29 -1.87 -1.23 -12.14
C SER A 29 -1.60 -1.11 -10.64
N CYS A 30 -0.65 -1.89 -10.12
CA CYS A 30 -0.27 -1.84 -8.70
C CYS A 30 0.47 -0.54 -8.34
N GLU A 31 1.31 -0.02 -9.23
CA GLU A 31 1.99 1.26 -9.04
C GLU A 31 1.02 2.44 -9.03
N GLN A 32 0.04 2.44 -9.94
CA GLN A 32 -1.05 3.42 -9.94
C GLN A 32 -1.85 3.39 -8.63
N LEU A 33 -2.17 2.19 -8.14
CA LEU A 33 -2.89 2.03 -6.88
C LEU A 33 -2.11 2.56 -5.68
N LEU A 34 -0.79 2.38 -5.65
CA LEU A 34 0.08 2.97 -4.63
C LEU A 34 0.15 4.50 -4.72
N ALA A 35 0.15 5.06 -5.94
CA ALA A 35 0.10 6.51 -6.14
C ALA A 35 -1.24 7.08 -5.62
N ASP A 36 -2.36 6.45 -5.97
CA ASP A 36 -3.69 6.81 -5.47
C ASP A 36 -3.76 6.72 -3.94
N TYR A 37 -3.22 5.65 -3.35
CA TYR A 37 -3.11 5.48 -1.91
C TYR A 37 -2.41 6.68 -1.25
N ALA A 38 -1.27 7.13 -1.80
CA ALA A 38 -0.52 8.25 -1.24
C ALA A 38 -1.30 9.57 -1.38
N ILE A 39 -1.81 9.87 -2.58
CA ILE A 39 -2.52 11.11 -2.86
C ILE A 39 -3.80 11.22 -2.02
N TYR A 40 -4.64 10.19 -1.98
CA TYR A 40 -5.88 10.23 -1.21
C TYR A 40 -5.62 10.35 0.29
N ARG A 41 -4.58 9.69 0.80
CA ARG A 41 -4.15 9.83 2.20
C ARG A 41 -3.74 11.27 2.54
N ASP A 42 -2.93 11.87 1.69
CA ASP A 42 -2.37 13.20 1.88
C ASP A 42 -3.45 14.29 1.79
N HIS A 43 -4.49 14.03 0.98
CA HIS A 43 -5.62 14.93 0.78
C HIS A 43 -6.79 14.68 1.74
N LEU A 44 -6.64 13.73 2.68
CA LEU A 44 -7.69 13.33 3.63
C LEU A 44 -8.99 12.87 2.93
N ASP A 45 -8.89 12.35 1.70
CA ASP A 45 -10.01 11.75 0.98
C ASP A 45 -10.24 10.33 1.51
N ALA A 46 -11.02 10.25 2.59
CA ALA A 46 -11.21 9.00 3.34
C ALA A 46 -11.91 7.91 2.51
N ASP A 47 -12.85 8.29 1.66
CA ASP A 47 -13.63 7.34 0.85
C ASP A 47 -12.77 6.77 -0.28
N SER A 48 -12.07 7.63 -1.04
CA SER A 48 -11.18 7.17 -2.10
C SER A 48 -9.99 6.39 -1.53
N PHE A 49 -9.44 6.84 -0.40
CA PHE A 49 -8.36 6.12 0.30
C PHE A 49 -8.78 4.71 0.71
N ALA A 50 -9.95 4.57 1.36
CA ALA A 50 -10.46 3.26 1.73
C ALA A 50 -10.75 2.38 0.51
N ASN A 51 -11.18 2.97 -0.61
CA ASN A 51 -11.44 2.25 -1.85
C ASN A 51 -10.18 1.71 -2.54
N THR A 52 -8.97 2.16 -2.16
CA THR A 52 -7.73 1.52 -2.66
C THR A 52 -7.54 0.09 -2.12
N PHE A 53 -8.24 -0.26 -1.03
CA PHE A 53 -8.19 -1.58 -0.41
C PHE A 53 -9.29 -2.51 -0.92
N SER A 54 -9.03 -3.82 -0.80
CA SER A 54 -10.10 -4.82 -0.92
C SER A 54 -11.13 -4.60 0.21
N VAL A 55 -12.32 -5.18 0.07
CA VAL A 55 -13.39 -5.06 1.07
C VAL A 55 -12.90 -5.43 2.48
N ASP A 56 -12.07 -6.46 2.57
CA ASP A 56 -11.48 -7.03 3.79
C ASP A 56 -10.01 -6.63 4.02
N GLY A 57 -9.50 -5.68 3.23
CA GLY A 57 -8.09 -5.32 3.21
C GLY A 57 -7.58 -4.77 4.54
N GLU A 58 -6.26 -4.84 4.75
CA GLU A 58 -5.64 -4.47 6.03
C GLU A 58 -4.55 -3.42 5.86
N LEU A 59 -4.67 -2.33 6.60
CA LEU A 59 -3.65 -1.28 6.74
C LEU A 59 -2.92 -1.44 8.07
N ILE A 60 -1.61 -1.60 8.02
CA ILE A 60 -0.77 -1.70 9.23
C ILE A 60 0.21 -0.55 9.27
N LEU A 61 0.07 0.25 10.31
CA LEU A 61 0.88 1.40 10.61
C LEU A 61 1.52 1.23 11.99
N GLY A 62 2.48 2.10 12.32
CA GLY A 62 3.02 2.15 13.68
C GLY A 62 1.97 2.47 14.77
N SER A 63 0.81 3.00 14.39
CA SER A 63 -0.31 3.28 15.31
C SER A 63 -1.28 2.11 15.50
N GLY A 64 -1.16 1.02 14.74
CA GLY A 64 -2.04 -0.14 14.84
C GLY A 64 -2.38 -0.78 13.49
N SER A 65 -3.27 -1.77 13.54
CA SER A 65 -3.86 -2.42 12.37
C SER A 65 -5.32 -1.98 12.18
N TYR A 66 -5.71 -1.75 10.94
CA TYR A 66 -7.04 -1.33 10.52
C TYR A 66 -7.53 -2.27 9.42
N LYS A 67 -8.52 -3.12 9.75
CA LYS A 67 -9.03 -4.14 8.85
C LYS A 67 -10.40 -3.77 8.30
N GLY A 68 -10.55 -3.89 6.98
CA GLY A 68 -11.74 -3.54 6.22
C GLY A 68 -11.83 -2.05 5.91
N ARG A 69 -12.57 -1.73 4.83
CA ARG A 69 -12.70 -0.35 4.31
C ARG A 69 -13.20 0.63 5.38
N ASP A 70 -14.14 0.24 6.24
CA ASP A 70 -14.69 1.12 7.29
C ASP A 70 -13.66 1.54 8.34
N ALA A 71 -12.83 0.59 8.81
CA ALA A 71 -11.78 0.90 9.78
C ALA A 71 -10.69 1.79 9.16
N ILE A 72 -10.36 1.53 7.89
CA ILE A 72 -9.36 2.30 7.12
C ILE A 72 -9.86 3.71 6.86
N ARG A 73 -11.13 3.88 6.48
CA ARG A 73 -11.80 5.17 6.35
C ARG A 73 -11.80 5.94 7.67
N THR A 74 -12.06 5.24 8.77
CA THR A 74 -12.04 5.82 10.12
C THR A 74 -10.63 6.34 10.49
N ASN A 75 -9.56 5.66 10.08
CA ASN A 75 -8.18 6.13 10.28
C ASN A 75 -7.89 7.52 9.67
N ILE A 76 -8.55 7.85 8.55
CA ILE A 76 -8.41 9.17 7.92
C ILE A 76 -9.30 10.19 8.61
N THR A 77 -10.57 9.86 8.85
CA THR A 77 -11.55 10.79 9.43
C THR A 77 -11.35 11.08 10.91
N SER A 78 -10.65 10.21 11.66
CA SER A 78 -10.33 10.44 13.08
C SER A 78 -9.18 11.43 13.30
N ARG A 79 -8.57 11.95 12.23
CA ARG A 79 -7.46 12.90 12.34
C ARG A 79 -7.99 14.28 12.76
N PRO A 80 -7.21 15.06 13.53
CA PRO A 80 -7.61 16.40 13.93
C PRO A 80 -7.98 17.27 12.73
N ALA A 81 -9.01 18.10 12.89
CA ALA A 81 -9.45 19.08 11.91
C ALA A 81 -9.17 20.51 12.42
N PRO A 82 -8.51 21.38 11.62
CA PRO A 82 -7.97 21.07 10.30
C PRO A 82 -6.75 20.14 10.41
N GLY A 83 -6.61 19.22 9.45
CA GLY A 83 -5.44 18.35 9.37
C GLY A 83 -4.16 19.14 9.13
N VAL A 84 -3.01 18.54 9.42
CA VAL A 84 -1.71 19.11 9.05
C VAL A 84 -1.36 18.72 7.61
N ALA A 85 -0.55 19.53 6.94
CA ALA A 85 0.06 19.15 5.69
C ALA A 85 0.84 17.83 5.88
N HIS A 86 0.59 16.86 5.01
CA HIS A 86 1.17 15.53 5.08
C HIS A 86 1.50 15.11 3.65
N MET A 87 2.69 14.53 3.45
CA MET A 87 3.09 13.99 2.15
C MET A 87 3.74 12.62 2.32
N VAL A 88 3.25 11.63 1.59
CA VAL A 88 3.89 10.34 1.40
C VAL A 88 4.55 10.31 0.03
N LEU A 89 5.87 10.44 0.03
CA LEU A 89 6.68 10.37 -1.18
C LEU A 89 7.08 8.92 -1.41
N LEU A 90 6.25 8.16 -2.13
CA LEU A 90 6.64 6.85 -2.64
C LEU A 90 7.72 7.02 -3.71
N MET A 91 8.83 6.32 -3.52
CA MET A 91 10.00 6.39 -4.38
C MET A 91 10.17 5.08 -5.14
N SER A 92 11.35 4.46 -5.05
CA SER A 92 11.61 3.18 -5.69
C SER A 92 10.63 2.12 -5.20
N SER A 93 9.94 1.52 -6.16
CA SER A 93 9.01 0.42 -5.95
C SER A 93 9.42 -0.77 -6.79
N LYS A 94 9.27 -1.97 -6.25
CA LYS A 94 9.44 -3.22 -6.97
C LYS A 94 8.20 -4.07 -6.76
N ILE A 95 7.39 -4.17 -7.81
CA ILE A 95 6.24 -5.06 -7.86
C ILE A 95 6.67 -6.38 -8.51
N THR A 96 6.22 -7.49 -7.93
CA THR A 96 6.49 -8.86 -8.38
C THR A 96 5.15 -9.58 -8.55
N PRO A 97 4.59 -9.62 -9.77
CA PRO A 97 3.42 -10.43 -10.09
C PRO A 97 3.68 -11.90 -9.75
N GLN A 98 2.72 -12.55 -9.08
CA GLN A 98 2.76 -13.99 -8.80
C GLN A 98 1.79 -14.76 -9.70
N SER A 99 0.68 -14.14 -10.05
CA SER A 99 -0.35 -14.67 -10.95
C SER A 99 -1.16 -13.52 -11.55
N MET A 100 -2.16 -13.85 -12.39
CA MET A 100 -3.11 -12.86 -12.91
C MET A 100 -3.92 -12.15 -11.82
N ASN A 101 -3.96 -12.71 -10.60
CA ASN A 101 -4.81 -12.25 -9.51
C ASN A 101 -4.05 -11.84 -8.26
N GLU A 102 -2.72 -11.97 -8.24
CA GLU A 102 -1.91 -11.73 -7.04
C GLU A 102 -0.54 -11.13 -7.40
N ALA A 103 -0.13 -10.12 -6.64
CA ALA A 103 1.20 -9.51 -6.74
C ALA A 103 1.69 -9.04 -5.37
N PHE A 104 3.01 -8.98 -5.19
CA PHE A 104 3.65 -8.42 -4.00
C PHE A 104 4.53 -7.23 -4.36
N GLY A 105 4.60 -6.24 -3.48
CA GLY A 105 5.39 -5.04 -3.67
C GLY A 105 6.23 -4.68 -2.46
N ILE A 106 7.42 -4.13 -2.73
CA ILE A 106 8.19 -3.36 -1.75
C ILE A 106 8.39 -1.95 -2.32
N SER A 107 8.08 -0.94 -1.52
CA SER A 107 8.27 0.46 -1.88
C SER A 107 8.97 1.23 -0.77
N TYR A 108 10.00 2.00 -1.10
CA TYR A 108 10.55 2.98 -0.18
C TYR A 108 9.69 4.23 -0.18
N ALA A 109 9.48 4.83 1.00
CA ALA A 109 8.82 6.12 1.10
C ALA A 109 9.47 7.04 2.12
N VAL A 110 9.37 8.33 1.85
CA VAL A 110 9.67 9.42 2.79
C VAL A 110 8.37 10.09 3.18
N ILE A 111 8.18 10.31 4.48
CA ILE A 111 7.02 11.00 5.05
C ILE A 111 7.44 12.38 5.53
N LEU A 112 6.75 13.40 5.05
CA LEU A 112 6.90 14.78 5.46
C LEU A 112 5.62 15.26 6.13
N ASN A 113 5.76 15.99 7.23
CA ASN A 113 4.65 16.61 7.94
C ASN A 113 4.92 18.10 8.14
N GLY A 114 3.89 18.90 7.91
CA GLY A 114 3.81 20.28 8.37
C GLY A 114 3.26 20.35 9.80
N ASN A 115 3.15 21.58 10.31
CA ASN A 115 2.53 21.88 11.60
C ASN A 115 1.12 22.49 11.47
N ARG A 116 0.62 22.65 10.24
CA ARG A 116 -0.67 23.25 9.90
C ARG A 116 -1.13 22.79 8.50
N PRO A 117 -2.40 22.94 8.12
CA PRO A 117 -2.83 22.73 6.73
C PRO A 117 -2.18 23.74 5.77
N VAL A 118 -2.09 23.38 4.48
CA VAL A 118 -1.79 24.32 3.37
C VAL A 118 -3.12 24.86 2.82
N LEU A 119 -3.29 26.18 2.83
CA LEU A 119 -4.47 26.86 2.27
C LEU A 119 -4.13 27.55 0.95
N LYS A 120 -5.17 27.86 0.15
CA LYS A 120 -5.00 28.57 -1.12
C LYS A 120 -4.37 29.95 -0.88
N GLY A 121 -3.23 30.20 -1.53
CA GLY A 121 -2.47 31.45 -1.40
C GLY A 121 -1.38 31.43 -0.34
N ASP A 122 -1.24 30.33 0.41
CA ASP A 122 -0.14 30.17 1.35
C ASP A 122 1.22 30.10 0.65
N SER A 123 2.24 30.68 1.30
CA SER A 123 3.63 30.28 1.02
C SER A 123 3.88 28.84 1.46
N PRO A 124 4.81 28.11 0.82
CA PRO A 124 5.16 26.74 1.23
C PRO A 124 5.45 26.63 2.72
N ILE A 125 4.93 25.59 3.36
CA ILE A 125 5.17 25.33 4.78
C ILE A 125 6.64 24.91 4.96
N ARG A 126 7.33 25.56 5.91
CA ARG A 126 8.69 25.15 6.30
C ARG A 126 8.64 23.78 6.95
N MET A 127 9.61 22.93 6.65
CA MET A 127 9.82 21.65 7.34
C MET A 127 11.11 21.70 8.17
N LYS A 128 11.12 21.08 9.37
CA LYS A 128 12.35 20.90 10.18
C LYS A 128 13.19 19.70 9.71
N GLY A 129 12.62 18.80 8.92
CA GLY A 129 13.29 17.62 8.38
C GLY A 129 12.31 16.52 7.98
N ILE A 130 12.86 15.38 7.56
CA ILE A 130 12.08 14.17 7.25
C ILE A 130 11.45 13.65 8.54
N THR A 131 10.14 13.34 8.52
CA THR A 131 9.48 12.71 9.68
C THR A 131 9.87 11.24 9.76
N SER A 132 9.80 10.52 8.64
CA SER A 132 10.17 9.11 8.61
C SER A 132 10.59 8.67 7.22
N ALA A 133 11.54 7.74 7.16
CA ALA A 133 11.82 6.95 5.97
C ALA A 133 11.42 5.50 6.26
N VAL A 134 10.62 4.92 5.38
CA VAL A 134 9.89 3.68 5.63
C VAL A 134 9.98 2.75 4.42
N GLU A 135 9.79 1.46 4.68
CA GLU A 135 9.42 0.49 3.66
C GLU A 135 7.93 0.17 3.77
N TYR A 136 7.25 0.14 2.64
CA TYR A 136 5.94 -0.46 2.51
C TYR A 136 6.08 -1.86 1.92
N HIS A 137 5.48 -2.83 2.58
CA HIS A 137 5.35 -4.20 2.10
C HIS A 137 3.88 -4.43 1.76
N THR A 138 3.59 -4.62 0.48
CA THR A 138 2.22 -4.60 -0.04
C THR A 138 1.87 -5.92 -0.69
N HIS A 139 0.68 -6.43 -0.38
CA HIS A 139 0.04 -7.54 -1.07
C HIS A 139 -1.16 -6.99 -1.84
N PHE A 140 -1.16 -7.24 -3.15
CA PHE A 140 -2.19 -6.83 -4.09
C PHE A 140 -2.97 -8.02 -4.58
N ILE A 141 -4.28 -7.84 -4.74
CA ILE A 141 -5.17 -8.83 -5.34
C ILE A 141 -6.01 -8.20 -6.45
N ASN A 142 -6.28 -8.98 -7.49
CA ASN A 142 -7.25 -8.59 -8.52
C ASN A 142 -8.65 -9.00 -8.07
N THR A 143 -9.57 -8.04 -8.06
CA THR A 143 -10.97 -8.22 -7.66
C THR A 143 -11.88 -7.91 -8.82
N GLU A 144 -13.19 -8.09 -8.66
CA GLU A 144 -14.18 -7.65 -9.65
C GLU A 144 -14.16 -6.12 -9.85
N GLU A 145 -13.67 -5.36 -8.86
CA GLU A 145 -13.46 -3.91 -8.93
C GLU A 145 -12.08 -3.52 -9.50
N GLY A 146 -11.32 -4.48 -10.01
CA GLY A 146 -9.92 -4.31 -10.43
C GLY A 146 -8.92 -4.60 -9.31
N TRP A 147 -7.66 -4.20 -9.52
CA TRP A 147 -6.59 -4.38 -8.55
C TRP A 147 -6.83 -3.57 -7.27
N LYS A 148 -6.64 -4.22 -6.12
CA LYS A 148 -6.82 -3.65 -4.78
C LYS A 148 -5.68 -4.06 -3.85
N ILE A 149 -5.47 -3.26 -2.80
CA ILE A 149 -4.56 -3.59 -1.70
C ILE A 149 -5.27 -4.56 -0.75
N ALA A 150 -4.81 -5.81 -0.69
CA ALA A 150 -5.27 -6.77 0.32
C ALA A 150 -4.60 -6.50 1.68
N ARG A 151 -3.32 -6.13 1.66
CA ARG A 151 -2.58 -5.78 2.87
C ARG A 151 -1.46 -4.80 2.53
N ILE A 152 -1.28 -3.79 3.36
CA ILE A 152 -0.07 -2.96 3.33
C ILE A 152 0.48 -2.75 4.72
N GLU A 153 1.77 -3.01 4.89
CA GLU A 153 2.48 -2.87 6.16
C GLU A 153 3.60 -1.84 6.02
N LEU A 154 3.51 -0.79 6.83
CA LEU A 154 4.55 0.22 6.95
C LEU A 154 5.58 -0.21 8.00
N ARG A 155 6.81 -0.41 7.57
CA ARG A 155 7.97 -0.68 8.43
C ARG A 155 8.87 0.54 8.49
N SER A 156 8.94 1.15 9.67
CA SER A 156 9.78 2.34 9.88
C SER A 156 11.25 1.93 9.96
N MET A 157 12.07 2.45 9.04
CA MET A 157 13.52 2.21 9.05
C MET A 157 14.25 3.33 9.78
N VAL A 158 13.83 4.57 9.54
CA VAL A 158 14.41 5.76 10.16
C VAL A 158 13.31 6.72 10.58
N ARG A 159 13.48 7.35 11.75
CA ARG A 159 12.65 8.48 12.20
C ARG A 159 13.53 9.71 12.35
N GLY A 160 13.01 10.83 11.88
CA GLY A 160 13.63 12.13 12.07
C GLY A 160 12.76 13.00 12.99
N PRO A 161 13.22 14.23 13.29
CA PRO A 161 12.53 15.12 14.23
C PRO A 161 11.10 15.46 13.76
N GLY A 162 10.81 15.43 12.45
CA GLY A 162 9.54 15.94 11.93
C GLY A 162 9.26 17.36 12.44
N LEU A 163 7.99 17.80 12.36
CA LEU A 163 7.49 19.01 13.02
C LEU A 163 6.56 18.67 14.19
N ALA A 164 6.84 17.59 14.91
CA ALA A 164 6.26 17.39 16.24
C ALA A 164 7.39 17.68 17.23
N ASP A 165 7.13 18.60 18.15
CA ASP A 165 8.11 19.26 19.01
C ASP A 165 9.12 18.32 19.70
#